data_AF-A0A2K8Z0H7-F1
#
_entry.id   AF-A0A2K8Z0H7-F1
#
_cell.length_a   1.000
_cell.length_b   1.000
_cell.length_c   1.000
_cell.angle_alpha   90.00
_cell.angle_beta   90.00
_cell.angle_gamma   90.00
#
_symmetry.space_group_name_H-M   'P 1'
#
loop_
_entity.id
_entity.type
_entity.pdbx_description
1 polymer ?
#
loop_
_entity_poly.entity_id
_entity_poly.type
_entity_poly.pdbx_seq_one_letter_code
_entity_poly.pdbx_strand_id
1 'polypeptide(L)'
;MNQTVLFSDANLLDWLEKQTNEQLDEAPFGVVRMTREGVVVAYCKSESHITGIDQGYALGKYYFTQIAPCANNMMIAAKYAQPTLDEELNYILTYVCEPIKVRLRLLKSEQSRYQYFLVNRKHYS
;
A
#
# COMPACT_ATOMS: atom_id res chain seq x y z
N MET A 1 -16.15 -13.95 10.91
CA MET A 1 -16.57 -14.00 9.50
C MET A 1 -15.50 -13.26 8.71
N ASN A 2 -14.55 -13.98 8.10
CA ASN A 2 -13.51 -13.34 7.28
C ASN A 2 -14.14 -12.96 5.94
N GLN A 3 -14.47 -11.69 5.79
CA GLN A 3 -14.94 -11.13 4.54
C GLN A 3 -13.76 -11.06 3.58
N THR A 4 -13.83 -11.79 2.46
CA THR A 4 -12.84 -11.68 1.38
C THR A 4 -12.97 -10.31 0.74
N VAL A 5 -12.09 -9.38 1.11
CA VAL A 5 -12.06 -8.03 0.54
C VAL A 5 -11.42 -8.05 -0.86
N LEU A 6 -12.01 -7.34 -1.81
CA LEU A 6 -11.49 -7.22 -3.17
C LEU A 6 -10.62 -5.96 -3.31
N PHE A 7 -9.58 -6.05 -4.12
CA PHE A 7 -8.63 -4.96 -4.34
C PHE A 7 -9.30 -3.67 -4.88
N SER A 8 -10.33 -3.82 -5.72
CA SER A 8 -11.08 -2.72 -6.33
C SER A 8 -12.43 -2.44 -5.66
N ASP A 9 -12.63 -2.90 -4.42
CA ASP A 9 -13.85 -2.61 -3.67
C ASP A 9 -13.95 -1.11 -3.36
N ALA A 10 -15.11 -0.49 -3.60
CA ALA A 10 -15.34 0.92 -3.33
C ALA A 10 -15.23 1.28 -1.83
N ASN A 11 -15.53 0.33 -0.93
CA ASN A 11 -15.50 0.52 0.52
C ASN A 11 -14.17 0.05 1.15
N LEU A 12 -13.14 -0.17 0.34
CA LEU A 12 -11.87 -0.73 0.81
C LEU A 12 -11.21 0.18 1.86
N LEU A 13 -11.25 1.50 1.69
CA LEU A 13 -10.66 2.43 2.66
C LEU A 13 -11.33 2.32 4.04
N ASP A 14 -12.66 2.27 4.10
CA ASP A 14 -13.40 2.10 5.36
C ASP A 14 -13.12 0.77 6.03
N TRP A 15 -12.96 -0.29 5.23
CA TRP A 15 -12.58 -1.60 5.74
C TRP A 15 -11.16 -1.55 6.33
N LEU A 16 -10.20 -0.95 5.61
CA LEU A 16 -8.81 -0.81 6.03
C LEU A 16 -8.63 0.02 7.30
N GLU A 17 -9.46 1.04 7.54
CA GLU A 17 -9.39 1.87 8.76
C GLU A 17 -9.87 1.12 10.02
N LYS A 18 -10.66 0.05 9.84
CA LYS A 18 -11.22 -0.77 10.92
C LYS A 18 -10.36 -1.99 11.28
N GLN A 19 -9.38 -2.35 10.44
CA GLN A 19 -8.56 -3.53 10.65
C GLN A 19 -7.39 -3.29 11.63
N THR A 20 -7.08 -4.29 12.45
CA THR A 20 -5.80 -4.37 13.17
C THR A 20 -4.66 -4.74 12.21
N ASN A 21 -3.41 -4.61 12.67
CA ASN A 21 -2.25 -4.95 11.85
C ASN A 21 -2.24 -6.45 11.49
N GLU A 22 -2.66 -7.32 12.41
CA GLU A 22 -2.76 -8.77 12.20
C GLU A 22 -3.86 -9.11 11.19
N GLN A 23 -4.96 -8.37 11.16
CA GLN A 23 -6.03 -8.57 10.18
C GLN A 23 -5.60 -8.12 8.77
N LEU A 24 -4.70 -7.14 8.66
CA LEU A 24 -4.14 -6.75 7.36
C LEU A 24 -3.24 -7.83 6.75
N ASP A 25 -2.63 -8.70 7.56
CA ASP A 25 -1.83 -9.83 7.07
C ASP A 25 -2.64 -10.86 6.28
N GLU A 26 -3.95 -10.92 6.54
CA GLU A 26 -4.88 -11.82 5.84
C GLU A 26 -5.33 -11.26 4.48
N ALA A 27 -4.93 -10.03 4.12
CA ALA A 27 -5.30 -9.42 2.86
C ALA A 27 -4.66 -10.16 1.66
N PRO A 28 -5.43 -10.44 0.58
CA PRO A 28 -4.93 -11.17 -0.58
C PRO A 28 -4.03 -10.35 -1.51
N PHE A 29 -3.61 -9.16 -1.07
CA PHE A 29 -2.76 -8.20 -1.78
C PHE A 29 -1.85 -7.48 -0.77
N GLY A 30 -0.81 -6.84 -1.28
CA GLY A 30 0.10 -6.03 -0.48
C GLY A 30 -0.59 -4.80 0.09
N VAL A 31 -0.40 -4.55 1.39
CA VAL A 31 -0.96 -3.43 2.13
C VAL A 31 0.17 -2.76 2.91
N VAL A 32 0.41 -1.50 2.59
CA VAL A 32 1.23 -0.61 3.39
C VAL A 32 0.33 0.47 3.97
N ARG A 33 0.26 0.53 5.30
CA ARG A 33 -0.43 1.59 6.04
C ARG A 33 0.63 2.58 6.54
N MET A 34 0.41 3.85 6.29
CA MET A 34 1.30 4.93 6.69
C MET A 34 0.56 6.00 7.49
N THR A 35 1.29 6.68 8.38
CA THR A 35 0.84 7.96 8.96
C THR A 35 0.69 9.01 7.85
N ARG A 36 0.09 10.16 8.19
CA ARG A 36 -0.03 11.28 7.26
C ARG A 36 1.33 11.84 6.82
N GLU A 37 2.38 11.67 7.62
CA GLU A 37 3.76 12.04 7.26
C GLU A 37 4.47 10.97 6.40
N GLY A 38 3.82 9.82 6.13
CA GLY A 38 4.41 8.75 5.32
C GLY A 38 5.27 7.75 6.11
N VAL A 39 5.15 7.71 7.44
CA VAL A 39 5.82 6.71 8.28
C VAL A 39 5.02 5.42 8.28
N VAL A 40 5.67 4.28 8.02
CA VAL A 40 5.02 2.96 7.98
C VAL A 40 4.58 2.54 9.38
N VAL A 41 3.29 2.25 9.52
CA VAL A 41 2.63 1.76 10.76
C VAL A 41 2.10 0.34 10.61
N ALA A 42 1.88 -0.13 9.39
CA ALA A 42 1.64 -1.54 9.10
C ALA A 42 2.20 -1.91 7.72
N TYR A 43 2.76 -3.11 7.63
CA TYR A 43 3.33 -3.66 6.41
C TYR A 43 2.97 -5.13 6.35
N CYS A 44 2.02 -5.52 5.50
CA CYS A 44 1.45 -6.87 5.59
C CYS A 44 2.37 -7.95 4.99
N LYS A 45 2.10 -9.22 5.34
CA LYS A 45 2.84 -10.39 4.82
C LYS A 45 2.83 -10.47 3.30
N SER A 46 1.69 -10.18 2.67
CA SER A 46 1.57 -10.18 1.20
C SER A 46 2.52 -9.17 0.56
N GLU A 47 2.67 -7.97 1.14
CA GLU A 47 3.61 -6.96 0.66
C GLU A 47 5.07 -7.40 0.86
N SER A 48 5.38 -7.95 2.04
CA SER A 48 6.70 -8.53 2.31
C SER A 48 7.06 -9.63 1.32
N HIS A 49 6.11 -10.49 0.98
CA HIS A 49 6.31 -11.53 -0.03
C HIS A 49 6.51 -10.99 -1.45
N ILE A 50 5.81 -9.91 -1.83
CA ILE A 50 5.96 -9.28 -3.16
C ILE A 50 7.30 -8.56 -3.29
N THR A 51 7.76 -7.90 -2.23
CA THR A 51 8.90 -6.98 -2.25
C THR A 51 10.19 -7.56 -1.67
N GLY A 52 10.11 -8.70 -0.96
CA GLY A 52 11.22 -9.29 -0.22
C GLY A 52 11.65 -8.50 1.03
N ILE A 53 10.96 -7.41 1.38
CA ILE A 53 11.30 -6.57 2.54
C ILE A 53 10.67 -7.17 3.79
N ASP A 54 11.45 -7.31 4.86
CA ASP A 54 10.94 -7.75 6.16
C ASP A 54 9.96 -6.73 6.77
N GLN A 55 8.88 -7.23 7.39
CA GLN A 55 7.85 -6.39 8.01
C GLN A 55 8.44 -5.55 9.15
N GLY A 56 9.27 -6.14 10.01
CA GLY A 56 9.93 -5.46 11.12
C GLY A 56 10.92 -4.40 10.66
N TYR A 57 11.61 -4.63 9.55
CA TYR A 57 12.48 -3.65 8.92
C TYR A 57 11.71 -2.43 8.39
N ALA A 58 10.50 -2.62 7.85
CA ALA A 58 9.72 -1.54 7.25
C ALA A 58 9.04 -0.63 8.29
N LEU A 59 8.60 -1.19 9.42
CA LEU A 59 7.91 -0.46 10.48
C LEU A 59 8.73 0.72 11.01
N GLY A 60 8.07 1.87 11.18
CA GLY A 60 8.69 3.10 11.71
C GLY A 60 9.57 3.86 10.72
N LYS A 61 9.74 3.39 9.47
CA LYS A 61 10.50 4.10 8.43
C LYS A 61 9.60 4.91 7.52
N TYR A 62 10.18 5.91 6.87
CA TYR A 62 9.51 6.67 5.82
C TYR A 62 9.40 5.81 4.55
N TYR A 63 8.17 5.53 4.12
CA TYR A 63 7.93 4.58 3.03
C TYR A 63 8.59 5.02 1.73
N PHE A 64 8.29 6.23 1.25
CA PHE A 64 8.77 6.69 -0.05
C PHE A 64 10.28 6.96 -0.08
N THR A 65 10.94 7.31 1.02
CA THR A 65 12.37 7.62 0.99
C THR A 65 13.25 6.44 1.38
N GLN A 66 12.77 5.51 2.22
CA GLN A 66 13.58 4.42 2.77
C GLN A 66 13.16 3.02 2.31
N ILE A 67 11.88 2.82 1.96
CA ILE A 67 11.35 1.49 1.61
C ILE A 67 11.12 1.36 0.10
N ALA A 68 10.43 2.33 -0.49
CA ALA A 68 10.04 2.34 -1.90
C ALA A 68 10.46 3.64 -2.61
N PRO A 69 11.76 3.95 -2.73
CA PRO A 69 12.24 5.15 -3.42
C PRO A 69 11.91 5.16 -4.92
N CYS A 70 11.70 4.00 -5.55
CA CYS A 70 11.16 3.97 -6.91
C CYS A 70 9.74 4.56 -7.02
N ALA A 71 8.95 4.51 -5.95
CA ALA A 71 7.63 5.13 -5.88
C ALA A 71 7.68 6.61 -5.45
N ASN A 72 8.85 7.14 -5.09
CA ASN A 72 9.06 8.55 -4.77
C ASN A 72 9.32 9.38 -6.03
N ASN A 73 8.32 9.43 -6.90
CA ASN A 73 8.36 10.23 -8.12
C ASN A 73 7.24 11.27 -8.11
N MET A 74 7.32 12.24 -9.03
CA MET A 74 6.34 13.34 -9.11
C MET A 74 4.90 12.86 -9.32
N MET A 75 4.68 11.76 -10.06
CA MET A 75 3.34 11.24 -10.35
C MET A 75 2.66 10.73 -9.07
N ILE A 76 3.36 9.94 -8.27
CA ILE A 76 2.83 9.42 -7.00
C ILE A 76 2.75 10.52 -5.95
N ALA A 77 3.77 11.38 -5.85
CA ALA A 77 3.79 12.49 -4.90
C ALA A 77 2.63 13.46 -5.13
N ALA A 78 2.34 13.83 -6.39
CA ALA A 78 1.22 14.70 -6.74
C ALA A 78 -0.14 14.08 -6.35
N LYS A 79 -0.28 12.75 -6.46
CA LYS A 79 -1.50 12.04 -6.02
C LYS A 79 -1.65 12.12 -4.49
N TYR A 80 -0.60 11.83 -3.72
CA TYR A 80 -0.66 11.92 -2.25
C TYR A 80 -0.77 13.35 -1.70
N ALA A 81 -0.45 14.38 -2.50
CA ALA A 81 -0.65 15.78 -2.10
C ALA A 81 -2.14 16.18 -2.03
N GLN A 82 -3.02 15.47 -2.73
CA GLN A 82 -4.46 15.74 -2.69
C GLN A 82 -5.07 15.36 -1.33
N PRO A 83 -6.09 16.09 -0.82
CA PRO A 83 -6.71 15.79 0.46
C PRO A 83 -7.40 14.42 0.47
N THR A 84 -8.02 14.05 -0.65
CA THR A 84 -8.62 12.75 -0.93
C THR A 84 -7.88 12.07 -2.09
N LEU A 85 -7.81 10.74 -2.04
CA LEU A 85 -7.12 9.92 -3.03
C LEU A 85 -7.77 8.54 -3.08
N ASP A 86 -8.25 8.15 -4.25
CA ASP A 86 -8.59 6.76 -4.57
C ASP A 86 -8.26 6.52 -6.03
N GLU A 87 -7.06 6.01 -6.28
CA GLU A 87 -6.50 5.92 -7.62
C GLU A 87 -5.86 4.56 -7.85
N GLU A 88 -6.33 3.85 -8.88
CA GLU A 88 -5.70 2.63 -9.38
C GLU A 88 -4.82 2.92 -10.61
N LEU A 89 -3.60 2.40 -10.63
CA LEU A 89 -2.69 2.57 -11.76
C LEU A 89 -1.78 1.35 -11.97
N ASN A 90 -1.33 1.16 -13.21
CA ASN A 90 -0.30 0.17 -13.52
C ASN A 90 1.07 0.76 -13.18
N TYR A 91 1.95 -0.01 -12.54
CA TYR A 91 3.27 0.44 -12.13
C TYR A 91 4.31 -0.67 -12.23
N ILE A 92 5.60 -0.30 -12.25
CA ILE A 92 6.72 -1.24 -12.23
C ILE A 92 7.55 -0.96 -10.98
N LEU A 93 7.63 -1.93 -10.07
CA LEU A 93 8.52 -1.85 -8.92
C LEU A 93 9.89 -2.39 -9.34
N THR A 94 10.93 -1.55 -9.23
CA THR A 94 12.29 -1.86 -9.71
C THR A 94 13.37 -1.79 -8.65
N TYR A 95 13.12 -1.14 -7.51
CA TYR A 95 14.16 -0.84 -6.53
C TYR A 95 14.38 -1.95 -5.49
N VAL A 96 13.31 -2.67 -5.15
CA VAL A 96 13.29 -3.64 -4.05
C VAL A 96 13.36 -5.10 -4.51
N CYS A 97 13.20 -5.34 -5.81
CA CYS A 97 13.18 -6.66 -6.45
C CYS A 97 13.61 -6.54 -7.91
N GLU A 98 13.71 -7.68 -8.61
CA GLU A 98 13.62 -7.69 -10.08
C GLU A 98 12.39 -6.90 -10.55
N PRO A 99 12.42 -6.23 -11.71
CA PRO A 99 11.29 -5.43 -12.19
C PRO A 99 9.97 -6.20 -12.25
N ILE A 100 9.03 -5.90 -11.35
CA ILE A 100 7.71 -6.55 -11.29
C ILE A 100 6.63 -5.56 -11.70
N LYS A 101 5.81 -5.95 -12.68
CA LYS A 101 4.58 -5.24 -13.04
C LYS A 101 3.52 -5.50 -11.98
N VAL A 102 2.97 -4.42 -11.44
CA VAL A 102 1.92 -4.47 -10.41
C VAL A 102 0.81 -3.49 -10.76
N ARG A 103 -0.38 -3.74 -10.21
CA ARG A 103 -1.40 -2.70 -10.08
C ARG A 103 -1.28 -2.09 -8.69
N LEU A 104 -1.14 -0.78 -8.64
CA LEU A 104 -1.19 0.00 -7.41
C LEU A 104 -2.59 0.52 -7.18
N ARG A 105 -2.97 0.63 -5.91
CA ARG A 105 -4.11 1.45 -5.48
C ARG A 105 -3.66 2.34 -4.34
N LEU A 106 -3.80 3.65 -4.53
CA LEU A 106 -3.43 4.65 -3.55
C LEU A 106 -4.72 5.12 -2.88
N LEU A 107 -4.79 5.04 -1.55
CA LEU A 107 -6.00 5.39 -0.81
C LEU A 107 -5.70 6.39 0.30
N LYS A 108 -6.54 7.42 0.41
CA LYS A 108 -6.56 8.42 1.48
C LYS A 108 -7.89 9.17 1.44
N SER A 109 -8.44 9.54 2.58
CA SER A 109 -9.51 10.54 2.64
C SER A 109 -9.11 11.64 3.62
N GLU A 110 -9.91 12.70 3.78
CA GLU A 110 -9.68 13.69 4.85
C GLU A 110 -10.01 13.12 6.23
N GLN A 111 -10.92 12.15 6.28
CA GLN A 111 -11.42 11.55 7.52
C GLN A 111 -10.60 10.32 7.95
N SER A 112 -9.80 9.73 7.05
CA SER A 112 -8.97 8.57 7.38
C SER A 112 -7.84 8.95 8.34
N ARG A 113 -7.47 8.07 9.26
CA ARG A 113 -6.31 8.31 10.13
C ARG A 113 -5.01 8.09 9.38
N TYR A 114 -5.04 7.19 8.41
CA TYR A 114 -3.88 6.75 7.68
C TYR A 114 -4.02 7.05 6.18
N GLN A 115 -2.91 6.86 5.49
CA GLN A 115 -2.86 6.76 4.03
C GLN A 115 -2.28 5.40 3.65
N TYR A 116 -2.71 4.87 2.52
CA TYR A 116 -2.42 3.49 2.14
C TYR A 116 -1.80 3.42 0.76
N PHE A 117 -0.85 2.50 0.63
CA PHE A 117 -0.25 2.11 -0.64
C PHE A 117 -0.47 0.61 -0.80
N LEU A 118 -1.32 0.24 -1.76
CA LEU A 118 -1.71 -1.14 -1.98
C LEU A 118 -1.06 -1.68 -3.25
N VAL A 119 -0.61 -2.92 -3.21
CA VAL A 119 0.09 -3.56 -4.32
C VAL A 119 -0.58 -4.88 -4.65
N ASN A 120 -1.02 -5.02 -5.91
CA ASN A 120 -1.55 -6.26 -6.42
C ASN A 120 -0.67 -6.80 -7.55
N ARG A 121 -0.09 -7.98 -7.31
CA ARG A 121 0.74 -8.70 -8.30
C ARG A 121 -0.09 -9.52 -9.27
N LYS A 122 -1.41 -9.69 -9.07
CA LYS A 122 -2.20 -10.61 -9.90
C LYS A 122 -2.07 -10.25 -11.38
N HIS A 123 -1.74 -11.29 -12.13
CA HIS A 123 -1.46 -11.32 -13.56
C HIS A 123 -2.40 -10.41 -14.36
N TYR A 124 -1.82 -9.49 -15.13
CA TYR A 124 -2.41 -9.11 -16.40
C TYR A 124 -2.36 -10.38 -17.27
N SER A 125 -3.41 -11.20 -17.22
CA SER A 125 -3.71 -12.16 -18.27
C SER A 125 -4.40 -11.44 -19.42
#